data_AF-A0A3P8F7D9-F1
#
_entry.id   AF-A0A3P8F7D9-F1
#
_cell.length_a   1.000
_cell.length_b   1.000
_cell.length_c   1.000
_cell.angle_alpha   90.00
_cell.angle_beta   90.00
_cell.angle_gamma   90.00
#
_symmetry.space_group_name_H-M   'P 1'
#
loop_
_entity.id
_entity.type
_entity.pdbx_description
1 polymer ?
#
loop_
_entity_poly.entity_id
_entity_poly.type
_entity_poly.pdbx_seq_one_letter_code
_entity_poly.pdbx_strand_id
1 'polypeptide(L)'
;MDYEMIQHHYLLAAVRYSGMSLYSSHATIYVHILDANEHAPQFLGLYTPSNLITNNINVLDSDAMSRLGSFTFYVSGDSPVGSSIGCVTAFDPDSSDNGQIVYNIVKGDTSDFFAIEPKTGCITLVKHLLPSHSYSNTGELVPGLNSKLFVRTHYLVVSASDNGTPVSKSNYTQVKIHIVPGPGGIDAPAPRFASDDVLYLTVHENVPPNTVLAPLIRQLTSDSAIPGFIAFRLVMAEPMNLLYEHRTNSNVPINLFGVIVDTGLLVTLVQLDRETHGDFHRLVVEVVGTGGIRSMFYDRLIIQAYHNYHNPCHNS
;
A
#
# COMPACT_ATOMS: atom_id res chain seq x y z
N MET A 1 -30.25 19.01 -14.47
CA MET A 1 -29.97 17.74 -15.18
C MET A 1 -28.56 17.40 -14.81
N ASP A 2 -28.31 16.13 -14.48
CA ASP A 2 -27.02 15.63 -14.01
C ASP A 2 -26.20 15.22 -15.26
N TYR A 3 -25.08 15.90 -15.50
CA TYR A 3 -24.24 15.68 -16.68
C TYR A 3 -23.54 14.31 -16.59
N GLU A 4 -23.18 13.89 -15.38
CA GLU A 4 -22.49 12.64 -15.08
C GLU A 4 -23.39 11.42 -15.37
N MET A 5 -24.72 11.60 -15.29
CA MET A 5 -25.69 10.57 -15.66
C MET A 5 -26.16 10.65 -17.11
N ILE A 6 -26.44 11.84 -17.64
CA ILE A 6 -26.99 12.00 -19.00
C ILE A 6 -26.43 13.26 -19.65
N GLN A 7 -25.80 13.11 -20.81
CA GLN A 7 -25.15 14.22 -21.51
C GLN A 7 -26.00 14.83 -22.64
N HIS A 8 -27.00 14.08 -23.13
CA HIS A 8 -27.81 14.47 -24.29
C HIS A 8 -29.29 14.15 -24.08
N HIS A 9 -30.17 15.06 -24.49
CA HIS A 9 -31.62 14.83 -24.54
C HIS A 9 -32.19 15.18 -25.91
N TYR A 10 -33.20 14.41 -26.33
CA TYR A 10 -33.96 14.63 -27.56
C TYR A 10 -35.41 14.92 -27.18
N LEU A 11 -35.90 16.10 -27.51
CA LEU A 11 -37.28 16.50 -27.27
C LEU A 11 -38.00 16.65 -28.60
N LEU A 12 -39.16 16.03 -28.74
CA LEU A 12 -40.02 16.22 -29.91
C LEU A 12 -41.04 17.33 -29.61
N ALA A 13 -40.91 18.46 -30.29
CA ALA A 13 -41.87 19.54 -30.23
C ALA A 13 -42.85 19.42 -31.40
N ALA A 14 -44.15 19.40 -31.10
CA ALA A 14 -45.21 19.40 -32.12
C ALA A 14 -46.02 20.69 -32.00
N VAL A 15 -46.18 21.41 -33.11
CA VAL A 15 -47.10 22.56 -33.18
C VAL A 15 -48.34 22.12 -33.93
N ARG A 16 -49.52 22.40 -33.36
CA ARG A 16 -50.82 22.11 -33.98
C ARG A 16 -51.59 23.40 -34.18
N TYR A 17 -52.13 23.60 -35.38
CA TYR A 17 -53.05 24.70 -35.65
C TYR A 17 -54.48 24.30 -35.27
N SER A 18 -55.23 25.19 -34.60
CA SER A 18 -56.56 24.90 -34.03
C SER A 18 -57.75 25.17 -34.98
N GLY A 19 -57.49 25.40 -36.27
CA GLY A 19 -58.53 25.66 -37.29
C GLY A 19 -59.13 24.40 -37.94
N MET A 20 -60.06 24.61 -38.89
CA MET A 20 -60.83 23.55 -39.59
C MET A 20 -60.00 22.52 -40.38
N SER A 21 -58.70 22.75 -40.60
CA SER A 21 -57.79 21.77 -41.19
C SER A 21 -56.64 21.50 -40.22
N LEU A 22 -56.46 20.22 -39.87
CA LEU A 22 -55.42 19.75 -38.94
C LEU A 22 -54.07 19.70 -39.65
N TYR A 23 -53.28 20.77 -39.54
CA TYR A 23 -51.86 20.75 -39.86
C TYR A 23 -51.05 20.58 -38.57
N SER A 24 -50.13 19.62 -38.57
CA SER A 24 -49.14 19.47 -37.51
C SER A 24 -47.74 19.47 -38.11
N SER A 25 -46.84 20.24 -37.50
CA SER A 25 -45.41 20.22 -37.80
C SER A 25 -44.65 19.77 -36.57
N HIS A 26 -43.62 18.96 -36.77
CA HIS A 26 -42.76 18.48 -35.70
C HIS A 26 -41.34 19.00 -35.88
N ALA A 27 -40.68 19.33 -34.78
CA ALA A 27 -39.26 19.64 -34.72
C ALA A 27 -38.62 18.79 -33.62
N THR A 28 -37.41 18.31 -33.87
CA THR A 28 -36.59 17.67 -32.82
C THR A 28 -35.66 18.72 -32.25
N ILE A 29 -35.74 18.93 -30.94
CA ILE A 29 -34.83 19.78 -30.19
C ILE A 29 -33.76 18.87 -29.61
N TYR A 30 -32.51 19.16 -29.97
CA TYR A 30 -31.34 18.49 -29.41
C TYR A 30 -30.77 19.35 -28.29
N VAL A 31 -30.70 18.78 -27.09
CA VAL A 31 -30.20 19.46 -25.90
C VAL A 31 -28.89 18.82 -25.49
N HIS A 32 -27.81 19.60 -25.54
CA HIS A 32 -26.53 19.26 -24.93
C HIS A 32 -26.53 19.77 -23.49
N ILE A 33 -26.20 18.88 -22.56
CA ILE A 33 -25.94 19.26 -21.17
C ILE A 33 -24.46 19.60 -21.10
N LEU A 34 -24.13 20.77 -20.55
CA LEU A 34 -22.75 21.18 -20.31
C LEU A 34 -22.35 20.70 -18.92
N ASP A 35 -21.12 20.20 -18.84
CA ASP A 35 -20.47 19.84 -17.59
C ASP A 35 -20.34 21.08 -16.69
N ALA A 36 -20.62 20.91 -15.40
CA ALA A 36 -20.46 21.92 -14.38
C ALA A 36 -19.55 21.37 -13.27
N ASN A 37 -18.74 22.24 -12.65
CA ASN A 37 -17.86 21.81 -11.55
C ASN A 37 -18.68 21.56 -10.27
N GLU A 38 -19.35 20.40 -10.18
CA GLU A 38 -20.29 20.04 -9.11
C GLU A 38 -19.62 19.21 -8.02
N HIS A 39 -18.56 18.47 -8.35
CA HIS A 39 -17.80 17.63 -7.44
C HIS A 39 -16.46 18.27 -7.07
N ALA A 40 -15.81 17.69 -6.08
CA ALA A 40 -14.46 18.09 -5.66
C ALA A 40 -13.62 16.81 -5.56
N PRO A 41 -12.30 16.90 -5.71
CA PRO A 41 -11.47 15.70 -5.70
C PRO A 41 -11.60 14.91 -4.40
N GLN A 42 -11.70 13.59 -4.49
CA GLN A 42 -11.84 12.70 -3.34
C GLN A 42 -10.65 11.76 -3.22
N PHE A 43 -9.91 11.85 -2.11
CA PHE A 43 -8.77 10.97 -1.85
C PHE A 43 -9.21 9.50 -1.66
N LEU A 44 -8.53 8.60 -2.35
CA LEU A 44 -8.76 7.15 -2.36
C LEU A 44 -7.86 6.44 -1.34
N GLY A 45 -8.27 5.27 -0.83
CA GLY A 45 -7.43 4.46 0.07
C GLY A 45 -7.42 4.90 1.53
N LEU A 46 -8.29 5.83 1.92
CA LEU A 46 -8.52 6.22 3.32
C LEU A 46 -9.67 5.40 3.91
N TYR A 47 -9.36 4.52 4.87
CA TYR A 47 -10.37 3.77 5.63
C TYR A 47 -10.96 4.61 6.77
N THR A 48 -11.54 5.76 6.47
CA THR A 48 -12.41 6.46 7.41
C THR A 48 -13.53 7.18 6.65
N PRO A 49 -14.80 7.06 7.07
CA PRO A 49 -15.89 7.80 6.48
C PRO A 49 -15.85 9.24 6.98
N SER A 50 -14.92 10.06 6.49
CA SER A 50 -14.96 11.50 6.68
C SER A 50 -15.13 12.20 5.33
N ASN A 51 -16.38 12.22 4.86
CA ASN A 51 -16.86 13.12 3.80
C ASN A 51 -16.87 14.58 4.29
N LEU A 52 -15.72 15.10 4.73
CA LEU A 52 -15.56 16.52 5.02
C LEU A 52 -15.19 17.25 3.72
N ILE A 53 -16.16 17.38 2.81
CA ILE A 53 -16.08 18.39 1.75
C ILE A 53 -16.09 19.73 2.46
N THR A 54 -14.92 20.33 2.62
CA THR A 54 -14.75 21.52 3.44
C THR A 54 -14.05 22.57 2.61
N ASN A 55 -14.87 23.32 1.88
CA ASN A 55 -14.44 24.47 1.10
C ASN A 55 -13.69 25.51 1.95
N ASN A 56 -13.79 25.43 3.29
CA ASN A 56 -13.16 26.33 4.26
C ASN A 56 -12.65 25.59 5.52
N ILE A 57 -11.82 24.54 5.43
CA ILE A 57 -10.99 24.24 6.61
C ILE A 57 -10.03 25.41 6.75
N ASN A 58 -10.20 26.22 7.80
CA ASN A 58 -9.06 26.99 8.30
C ASN A 58 -8.02 25.95 8.73
N VAL A 59 -7.08 25.62 7.83
CA VAL A 59 -6.00 24.61 8.00
C VAL A 59 -5.09 24.95 9.21
N LEU A 60 -5.46 25.94 10.02
CA LEU A 60 -4.82 26.41 11.23
C LEU A 60 -5.35 25.74 12.51
N ASP A 61 -6.55 25.15 12.51
CA ASP A 61 -7.09 24.49 13.71
C ASP A 61 -6.61 23.02 13.81
N SER A 62 -5.94 22.67 14.91
CA SER A 62 -5.45 21.33 15.20
C SER A 62 -6.57 20.29 15.25
N ASP A 63 -7.77 20.70 15.69
CA ASP A 63 -8.91 19.80 15.82
C ASP A 63 -9.48 19.41 14.45
N ALA A 64 -9.48 20.34 13.49
CA ALA A 64 -9.89 20.07 12.12
C ALA A 64 -8.92 19.12 11.40
N MET A 65 -7.61 19.27 11.61
CA MET A 65 -6.59 18.38 11.03
C MET A 65 -6.70 16.94 11.54
N SER A 66 -7.12 16.75 12.80
CA SER A 66 -7.29 15.40 13.39
C SER A 66 -8.41 14.57 12.75
N ARG A 67 -9.35 15.23 12.06
CA ARG A 67 -10.53 14.62 11.43
C ARG A 67 -10.30 14.22 9.97
N LEU A 68 -9.18 14.61 9.39
CA LEU A 68 -8.79 14.20 8.04
C LEU A 68 -8.37 12.72 8.06
N GLY A 69 -8.83 11.96 7.08
CA GLY A 69 -8.21 10.65 6.81
C GLY A 69 -6.73 10.85 6.49
N SER A 70 -5.88 9.89 6.89
CA SER A 70 -4.44 10.01 6.74
C SER A 70 -3.80 8.89 5.92
N PHE A 71 -2.92 9.25 4.99
CA PHE A 71 -1.96 8.33 4.39
C PHE A 71 -0.73 8.23 5.28
N THR A 72 -0.16 7.04 5.39
CA THR A 72 1.06 6.79 6.15
C THR A 72 2.14 6.24 5.23
N PHE A 73 3.29 6.91 5.18
CA PHE A 73 4.47 6.48 4.44
C PHE A 73 5.66 6.35 5.37
N TYR A 74 6.63 5.53 4.95
CA TYR A 74 7.90 5.32 5.64
C TYR A 74 9.04 5.67 4.70
N VAL A 75 9.98 6.48 5.16
CA VAL A 75 11.15 6.88 4.38
C VAL A 75 12.41 6.71 5.19
N SER A 76 13.47 6.24 4.52
CA SER A 76 14.78 6.11 5.13
C SER A 76 15.41 7.49 5.38
N GLY A 77 15.94 7.74 6.57
CA GLY A 77 16.66 8.97 6.93
C GLY A 77 17.93 9.19 6.10
N ASP A 78 18.50 8.11 5.55
CA ASP A 78 19.62 8.14 4.61
C ASP A 78 19.17 8.09 3.13
N SER A 79 17.85 8.11 2.87
CA SER A 79 17.34 8.07 1.49
C SER A 79 18.01 9.18 0.68
N PRO A 80 18.50 8.87 -0.53
CA PRO A 80 19.07 9.89 -1.38
C PRO A 80 18.00 10.92 -1.76
N VAL A 81 18.43 12.17 -1.95
CA VAL A 81 17.58 13.20 -2.55
C VAL A 81 17.09 12.71 -3.91
N GLY A 82 15.79 12.92 -4.19
CA GLY A 82 15.08 12.40 -5.35
C GLY A 82 14.33 11.09 -5.11
N SER A 83 14.50 10.45 -3.94
CA SER A 83 13.76 9.21 -3.62
C SER A 83 12.25 9.44 -3.59
N SER A 84 11.49 8.55 -4.22
CA SER A 84 10.03 8.51 -4.10
C SER A 84 9.63 7.89 -2.76
N ILE A 85 8.76 8.58 -2.03
CA ILE A 85 8.28 8.16 -0.70
C ILE A 85 6.95 7.40 -0.81
N GLY A 86 6.10 7.81 -1.74
CA GLY A 86 4.77 7.27 -1.97
C GLY A 86 3.90 8.28 -2.72
N CYS A 87 2.72 7.87 -3.17
CA CYS A 87 1.80 8.76 -3.88
C CYS A 87 0.44 8.75 -3.18
N VAL A 88 -0.16 9.94 -3.07
CA VAL A 88 -1.59 10.06 -2.76
C VAL A 88 -2.38 10.01 -4.06
N THR A 89 -3.61 9.54 -4.00
CA THR A 89 -4.48 9.46 -5.18
C THR A 89 -5.84 10.01 -4.82
N ALA A 90 -6.37 10.85 -5.69
CA ALA A 90 -7.73 11.37 -5.62
C ALA A 90 -8.46 11.11 -6.95
N PHE A 91 -9.78 11.13 -6.89
CA PHE A 91 -10.68 10.98 -8.03
C PHE A 91 -11.70 12.11 -8.05
N ASP A 92 -11.95 12.66 -9.23
CA ASP A 92 -12.98 13.67 -9.47
C ASP A 92 -13.85 13.17 -10.65
N PRO A 93 -15.18 13.03 -10.46
CA PRO A 93 -16.07 12.54 -11.52
C PRO A 93 -16.40 13.58 -12.60
N ASP A 94 -16.10 14.87 -12.38
CA ASP A 94 -16.41 15.93 -13.34
C ASP A 94 -15.55 15.78 -14.61
N SER A 95 -15.97 16.37 -15.73
CA SER A 95 -15.28 16.17 -17.02
C SER A 95 -14.26 17.25 -17.35
N SER A 96 -13.31 16.91 -18.22
CA SER A 96 -12.30 17.84 -18.74
C SER A 96 -11.54 18.57 -17.62
N ASP A 97 -11.41 19.90 -17.71
CA ASP A 97 -10.70 20.71 -16.72
C ASP A 97 -11.38 20.70 -15.34
N ASN A 98 -12.71 20.50 -15.28
CA ASN A 98 -13.46 20.40 -14.01
C ASN A 98 -13.09 19.11 -13.24
N GLY A 99 -12.67 18.05 -13.92
CA GLY A 99 -12.14 16.84 -13.27
C GLY A 99 -10.62 16.79 -13.17
N GLN A 100 -9.90 17.80 -13.65
CA GLN A 100 -8.44 17.74 -13.73
C GLN A 100 -7.80 18.07 -12.38
N ILE A 101 -7.32 17.04 -11.69
CA ILE A 101 -6.74 17.16 -10.35
C ILE A 101 -5.29 17.68 -10.39
N VAL A 102 -5.02 18.64 -9.50
CA VAL A 102 -3.70 19.18 -9.16
C VAL A 102 -3.43 18.99 -7.67
N TYR A 103 -2.31 18.36 -7.34
CA TYR A 103 -1.89 18.10 -5.96
C TYR A 103 -0.92 19.17 -5.45
N ASN A 104 -1.01 19.51 -4.15
CA ASN A 104 -0.06 20.43 -3.50
C ASN A 104 0.14 20.12 -2.01
N ILE A 105 1.33 20.37 -1.47
CA ILE A 105 1.58 20.37 -0.02
C ILE A 105 1.28 21.78 0.48
N VAL A 106 0.22 21.94 1.27
CA VAL A 106 -0.25 23.26 1.75
C VAL A 106 0.22 23.59 3.15
N LYS A 107 0.66 22.59 3.94
CA LYS A 107 1.17 22.78 5.31
C LYS A 107 2.05 21.62 5.75
N GLY A 108 2.89 21.86 6.76
CA GLY A 108 3.57 20.82 7.53
C GLY A 108 5.00 20.51 7.10
N ASP A 109 5.39 20.93 5.90
CA ASP A 109 6.77 20.84 5.44
C ASP A 109 7.59 22.09 5.79
N THR A 110 7.75 22.37 7.09
CA THR A 110 8.40 23.61 7.57
C THR A 110 9.88 23.74 7.23
N SER A 111 10.49 22.71 6.66
CA SER A 111 11.93 22.65 6.36
C SER A 111 12.21 22.29 4.90
N ASP A 112 11.17 22.27 4.06
CA ASP A 112 11.17 21.87 2.65
C ASP A 112 11.95 20.57 2.42
N PHE A 113 11.62 19.52 3.17
CA PHE A 113 12.19 18.20 2.95
C PHE A 113 11.49 17.47 1.80
N PHE A 114 10.24 17.84 1.47
CA PHE A 114 9.38 17.09 0.58
C PHE A 114 8.88 17.96 -0.59
N ALA A 115 8.68 17.31 -1.73
CA ALA A 115 7.94 17.89 -2.85
C ALA A 115 6.86 16.91 -3.28
N ILE A 116 5.77 17.41 -3.84
CA ILE A 116 4.71 16.60 -4.45
C ILE A 116 4.63 16.95 -5.93
N GLU A 117 4.60 15.94 -6.79
CA GLU A 117 4.40 16.14 -8.23
C GLU A 117 2.92 16.46 -8.50
N PRO A 118 2.60 17.66 -9.05
CA PRO A 118 1.22 18.14 -9.10
C PRO A 118 0.25 17.28 -9.92
N LYS A 119 0.75 16.50 -10.89
CA LYS A 119 -0.10 15.66 -11.74
C LYS A 119 -0.28 14.23 -11.21
N THR A 120 0.70 13.70 -10.50
CA THR A 120 0.71 12.29 -10.07
C THR A 120 0.44 12.10 -8.58
N GLY A 121 0.55 13.16 -7.79
CA GLY A 121 0.41 13.08 -6.34
C GLY A 121 1.58 12.37 -5.65
N CYS A 122 2.66 12.09 -6.38
CA CYS A 122 3.83 11.41 -5.85
C CYS A 122 4.73 12.35 -5.06
N ILE A 123 5.04 11.94 -3.83
CA ILE A 123 5.87 12.69 -2.89
C ILE A 123 7.30 12.20 -3.01
N THR A 124 8.23 13.14 -3.13
CA THR A 124 9.67 12.89 -3.25
C THR A 124 10.46 13.65 -2.21
N LEU A 125 11.62 13.11 -1.84
CA LEU A 125 12.56 13.78 -0.95
C LEU A 125 13.41 14.81 -1.71
N VAL A 126 13.48 16.06 -1.24
CA VAL A 126 14.26 17.14 -1.89
C VAL A 126 15.47 17.61 -1.07
N LYS A 127 15.57 17.21 0.21
CA LYS A 127 16.73 17.47 1.08
C LYS A 127 17.07 16.23 1.90
N HIS A 128 18.32 16.08 2.31
CA HIS A 128 18.70 15.00 3.23
C HIS A 128 18.00 15.16 4.57
N LEU A 129 17.33 14.10 5.03
CA LEU A 129 16.59 14.08 6.30
C LEU A 129 17.52 14.09 7.52
N LEU A 130 18.75 13.60 7.34
CA LEU A 130 19.78 13.58 8.37
C LEU A 130 20.88 14.61 8.06
N PRO A 131 21.42 15.34 9.06
CA PRO A 131 22.55 16.22 8.85
C PRO A 131 23.78 15.44 8.40
N SER A 132 24.42 15.89 7.32
CA SER A 132 25.77 15.47 6.93
C SER A 132 26.71 15.65 8.13
N HIS A 133 27.44 14.62 8.55
CA HIS A 133 28.29 14.52 9.76
C HIS A 133 27.70 13.84 11.03
N SER A 134 26.68 12.98 10.91
CA SER A 134 26.13 12.26 12.07
C SER A 134 26.55 10.79 12.22
N TYR A 135 27.44 10.29 11.35
CA TYR A 135 27.95 8.91 11.43
C TYR A 135 29.47 8.92 11.54
N SER A 136 30.00 8.47 12.68
CA SER A 136 31.39 8.02 12.75
C SER A 136 31.55 6.74 11.91
N ASN A 137 32.78 6.43 11.50
CA ASN A 137 33.10 5.16 10.83
C ASN A 137 32.76 3.89 11.67
N THR A 138 32.29 4.05 12.91
CA THR A 138 31.88 2.97 13.82
C THR A 138 30.36 2.79 13.90
N GLY A 139 29.56 3.62 13.22
CA GLY A 139 28.09 3.56 13.30
C GLY A 139 27.51 4.09 14.62
N GLU A 140 28.34 4.71 15.47
CA GLU A 140 27.89 5.40 16.69
C GLU A 140 27.46 6.83 16.38
N LEU A 141 26.38 7.26 17.04
CA LEU A 141 25.95 8.66 17.05
C LEU A 141 27.05 9.52 17.67
N VAL A 142 27.49 10.56 16.97
CA VAL A 142 28.42 11.54 17.54
C VAL A 142 27.76 12.20 18.76
N PRO A 143 28.36 12.16 19.96
CA PRO A 143 27.82 12.80 21.14
C PRO A 143 27.75 14.32 20.91
N GLY A 144 26.54 14.88 20.87
CA GLY A 144 26.32 16.32 20.62
C GLY A 144 25.22 16.63 19.62
N LEU A 145 24.72 15.65 18.87
CA LEU A 145 23.44 15.82 18.18
C LEU A 145 22.33 15.75 19.23
N ASN A 146 21.72 16.90 19.52
CA ASN A 146 20.55 16.96 20.39
C ASN A 146 19.46 16.07 19.78
N SER A 147 19.26 14.87 20.33
CA SER A 147 18.21 13.90 19.99
C SER A 147 16.78 14.48 20.05
N LYS A 148 16.65 15.72 20.51
CA LYS A 148 15.43 16.53 20.64
C LYS A 148 15.07 17.34 19.38
N LEU A 149 15.95 17.47 18.37
CA LEU A 149 15.67 18.22 17.13
C LEU A 149 15.34 17.35 15.91
N PHE A 150 15.47 16.03 16.00
CA PHE A 150 15.12 15.14 14.91
C PHE A 150 13.62 14.82 14.94
N VAL A 151 12.87 15.40 14.01
CA VAL A 151 11.43 15.14 13.86
C VAL A 151 11.26 13.78 13.18
N ARG A 152 10.83 12.77 13.94
CA ARG A 152 10.64 11.40 13.41
C ARG A 152 9.42 11.24 12.51
N THR A 153 8.43 12.10 12.68
CA THR A 153 7.19 12.03 11.93
C THR A 153 6.85 13.41 11.41
N HIS A 154 6.84 13.55 10.09
CA HIS A 154 6.35 14.75 9.43
C HIS A 154 4.86 14.60 9.15
N TYR A 155 4.10 15.62 9.52
CA TYR A 155 2.66 15.69 9.28
C TYR A 155 2.41 16.74 8.22
N LEU A 156 2.18 16.31 6.99
CA LEU A 156 1.84 17.19 5.88
C LEU A 156 0.33 17.30 5.73
N VAL A 157 -0.14 18.45 5.26
CA VAL A 157 -1.49 18.60 4.72
C VAL A 157 -1.35 18.72 3.22
N VAL A 158 -1.98 17.80 2.49
CA VAL A 158 -1.98 17.77 1.03
C VAL A 158 -3.37 18.14 0.54
N SER A 159 -3.43 19.05 -0.43
CA SER A 159 -4.64 19.39 -1.16
C SER A 159 -4.68 18.67 -2.50
N ALA A 160 -5.88 18.25 -2.91
CA ALA A 160 -6.21 17.94 -4.31
C ALA A 160 -7.24 18.97 -4.76
N SER A 161 -6.93 19.70 -5.84
CA SER A 161 -7.80 20.74 -6.40
C SER A 161 -8.10 20.42 -7.85
N ASP A 162 -9.33 20.61 -8.29
CA ASP A 162 -9.65 20.59 -9.72
C ASP A 162 -9.23 21.91 -10.41
N ASN A 163 -9.34 21.99 -11.74
CA ASN A 163 -9.21 23.24 -12.50
C ASN A 163 -10.59 23.78 -12.92
N GLY A 164 -11.62 23.50 -12.13
CA GLY A 164 -12.99 23.74 -12.52
C GLY A 164 -13.39 25.21 -12.58
N THR A 165 -14.35 25.51 -13.44
CA THR A 165 -14.90 26.86 -13.62
C THR A 165 -16.38 26.89 -13.21
N PRO A 166 -16.89 28.00 -12.61
CA PRO A 166 -16.22 29.27 -12.32
C PRO A 166 -15.34 29.27 -11.07
N VAL A 167 -15.47 28.25 -10.21
CA VAL A 167 -14.72 28.13 -8.96
C VAL A 167 -14.11 26.75 -8.92
N SER A 168 -12.80 26.71 -8.73
CA SER A 168 -12.09 25.47 -8.45
C SER A 168 -12.46 24.95 -7.07
N LYS A 169 -12.67 23.63 -6.95
CA LYS A 169 -12.94 22.98 -5.67
C LYS A 169 -11.74 22.16 -5.25
N SER A 170 -11.58 22.04 -3.94
CA SER A 170 -10.45 21.35 -3.35
C SER A 170 -10.86 20.51 -2.16
N ASN A 171 -10.07 19.48 -1.89
CA ASN A 171 -10.18 18.64 -0.71
C ASN A 171 -8.79 18.40 -0.10
N TYR A 172 -8.76 18.00 1.16
CA TYR A 172 -7.53 17.91 1.95
C TYR A 172 -7.40 16.56 2.66
N THR A 173 -6.17 16.07 2.75
CA THR A 173 -5.82 14.88 3.53
C THR A 173 -4.55 15.13 4.33
N GLN A 174 -4.35 14.34 5.38
CA GLN A 174 -3.09 14.32 6.11
C GLN A 174 -2.16 13.26 5.52
N VAL A 175 -0.88 13.58 5.37
CA VAL A 175 0.16 12.60 5.06
C VAL A 175 1.14 12.53 6.22
N LYS A 176 1.27 11.34 6.81
CA LYS A 176 2.19 11.03 7.90
C LYS A 176 3.41 10.34 7.32
N ILE A 177 4.54 11.03 7.32
CA ILE A 177 5.80 10.46 6.84
C ILE A 177 6.65 10.11 8.07
N HIS A 178 6.80 8.82 8.33
CA HIS A 178 7.69 8.31 9.35
C HIS A 178 9.10 8.20 8.79
N ILE A 179 10.03 8.96 9.36
CA ILE A 179 11.45 8.81 9.06
C ILE A 179 11.98 7.65 9.89
N VAL A 180 12.30 6.56 9.19
CA VAL A 180 13.08 5.46 9.73
C VAL A 180 14.55 5.81 9.53
N PRO A 181 15.40 5.97 10.56
CA PRO A 181 16.76 6.51 10.39
C PRO A 181 17.69 5.60 9.57
N GLY A 182 17.57 5.59 8.25
CA GLY A 182 18.24 4.56 7.46
C GLY A 182 17.39 3.29 7.36
N PRO A 183 17.76 2.37 6.46
CA PRO A 183 17.16 1.06 6.42
C PRO A 183 17.55 0.43 7.76
N GLY A 184 16.63 0.36 8.71
CA GLY A 184 16.97 -0.03 10.07
C GLY A 184 17.70 0.96 10.97
N GLY A 185 17.17 2.17 11.06
CA GLY A 185 17.64 3.15 12.03
C GLY A 185 17.64 2.73 13.49
N ILE A 186 18.42 3.48 14.26
CA ILE A 186 18.95 3.17 15.59
C ILE A 186 17.84 2.88 16.63
N ASP A 187 16.59 3.28 16.37
CA ASP A 187 15.43 3.04 17.25
C ASP A 187 14.30 2.24 16.59
N ALA A 188 14.47 1.76 15.35
CA ALA A 188 13.50 0.87 14.75
C ALA A 188 13.72 -0.53 15.34
N PRO A 189 12.72 -1.11 16.03
CA PRO A 189 12.87 -2.41 16.66
C PRO A 189 13.32 -3.44 15.62
N ALA A 190 14.18 -4.36 16.04
CA ALA A 190 14.55 -5.52 15.23
C ALA A 190 13.27 -6.15 14.65
N PRO A 191 13.25 -6.56 13.38
CA PRO A 191 12.09 -7.27 12.83
C PRO A 191 11.75 -8.44 13.74
N ARG A 192 10.49 -8.54 14.14
CA ARG A 192 9.99 -9.57 15.05
C ARG A 192 8.68 -10.15 14.57
N PHE A 193 8.56 -11.47 14.70
CA PHE A 193 7.27 -12.13 14.62
C PHE A 193 6.45 -11.78 15.88
N ALA A 194 5.14 -11.64 15.71
CA ALA A 194 4.21 -11.29 16.78
C ALA A 194 4.02 -12.44 17.78
N SER A 195 4.41 -13.66 17.40
CA SER A 195 4.43 -14.84 18.26
C SER A 195 5.71 -15.63 18.03
N ASP A 196 6.26 -16.16 19.12
CA ASP A 196 7.35 -17.15 19.12
C ASP A 196 6.81 -18.58 18.90
N ASP A 197 5.49 -18.75 18.81
CA ASP A 197 4.85 -20.04 18.60
C ASP A 197 5.05 -20.56 17.17
N VAL A 198 4.89 -21.88 17.03
CA VAL A 198 4.88 -22.55 15.73
C VAL A 198 3.64 -22.16 14.93
N LEU A 199 3.83 -21.72 13.69
CA LEU A 199 2.74 -21.54 12.72
C LEU A 199 2.38 -22.88 12.08
N TYR A 200 1.16 -23.35 12.30
CA TYR A 200 0.66 -24.57 11.67
C TYR A 200 -0.03 -24.26 10.34
N LEU A 201 0.38 -24.93 9.27
CA LEU A 201 -0.24 -24.84 7.95
C LEU A 201 -0.73 -26.22 7.51
N THR A 202 -1.93 -26.26 6.94
CA THR A 202 -2.43 -27.45 6.25
C THR A 202 -2.27 -27.23 4.75
N VAL A 203 -1.55 -28.13 4.09
CA VAL A 203 -1.36 -28.15 2.65
C VAL A 203 -2.07 -29.36 2.08
N HIS A 204 -2.63 -29.22 0.88
CA HIS A 204 -3.21 -30.36 0.17
C HIS A 204 -2.15 -30.99 -0.74
N GLU A 205 -2.24 -32.30 -0.93
CA GLU A 205 -1.59 -32.95 -2.06
C GLU A 205 -2.12 -32.35 -3.38
N ASN A 206 -1.34 -32.50 -4.45
CA ASN A 206 -1.62 -31.98 -5.79
C ASN A 206 -1.72 -30.45 -5.88
N VAL A 207 -1.36 -29.72 -4.82
CA VAL A 207 -1.24 -28.26 -4.89
C VAL A 207 -0.16 -27.91 -5.93
N PRO A 208 -0.50 -27.14 -6.99
CA PRO A 208 0.43 -26.85 -8.07
C PRO A 208 1.57 -25.93 -7.60
N PRO A 209 2.68 -25.83 -8.36
CA PRO A 209 3.74 -24.88 -8.09
C PRO A 209 3.23 -23.43 -8.14
N ASN A 210 3.93 -22.54 -7.44
CA ASN A 210 3.62 -21.12 -7.26
C ASN A 210 2.30 -20.83 -6.52
N THR A 211 1.75 -21.81 -5.81
CA THR A 211 0.57 -21.58 -4.96
C THR A 211 1.00 -20.86 -3.70
N VAL A 212 0.34 -19.75 -3.37
CA VAL A 212 0.57 -19.03 -2.12
C VAL A 212 -0.07 -19.79 -0.96
N LEU A 213 0.76 -20.17 0.02
CA LEU A 213 0.34 -20.89 1.22
C LEU A 213 0.04 -19.94 2.38
N ALA A 214 0.89 -18.92 2.58
CA ALA A 214 0.73 -17.97 3.68
C ALA A 214 1.41 -16.63 3.41
N PRO A 215 0.80 -15.49 3.78
CA PRO A 215 1.46 -14.18 3.80
C PRO A 215 2.18 -13.97 5.15
N LEU A 216 3.47 -14.32 5.22
CA LEU A 216 4.23 -14.30 6.48
C LEU A 216 4.44 -12.91 7.06
N ILE A 217 4.36 -11.86 6.24
CA ILE A 217 4.37 -10.46 6.70
C ILE A 217 3.24 -10.15 7.70
N ARG A 218 2.12 -10.87 7.65
CA ARG A 218 1.02 -10.73 8.63
C ARG A 218 1.32 -11.35 9.99
N GLN A 219 2.38 -12.13 10.08
CA GLN A 219 2.83 -12.72 11.34
C GLN A 219 3.82 -11.81 12.07
N LEU A 220 4.23 -10.68 11.47
CA LEU A 220 5.11 -9.70 12.11
C LEU A 220 4.32 -8.77 13.02
N THR A 221 5.00 -8.20 14.01
CA THR A 221 4.46 -7.08 14.79
C THR A 221 4.23 -5.86 13.89
N SER A 222 3.32 -4.96 14.27
CA SER A 222 2.93 -3.79 13.45
C SER A 222 4.09 -2.84 13.14
N ASP A 223 5.07 -2.75 14.04
CA ASP A 223 6.31 -1.99 13.91
C ASP A 223 7.40 -2.72 13.09
N SER A 224 7.26 -4.03 12.89
CA SER A 224 8.16 -4.85 12.08
C SER A 224 7.72 -4.99 10.63
N ALA A 225 6.42 -5.01 10.37
CA ALA A 225 5.79 -5.23 9.06
C ALA A 225 5.88 -4.01 8.12
N ILE A 226 7.10 -3.51 7.86
CA ILE A 226 7.34 -2.33 7.01
C ILE A 226 7.86 -2.81 5.64
N PRO A 227 7.03 -2.82 4.58
CA PRO A 227 7.44 -3.26 3.24
C PRO A 227 8.62 -2.44 2.71
N GLY A 228 9.53 -3.10 1.99
CA GLY A 228 10.75 -2.47 1.44
C GLY A 228 11.87 -2.25 2.47
N PHE A 229 11.63 -2.53 3.76
CA PHE A 229 12.62 -2.40 4.83
C PHE A 229 12.90 -3.72 5.56
N ILE A 230 12.35 -4.81 5.06
CA ILE A 230 12.52 -6.18 5.55
C ILE A 230 12.71 -7.12 4.37
N ALA A 231 13.41 -8.22 4.59
CA ALA A 231 13.50 -9.31 3.64
C ALA A 231 13.28 -10.65 4.36
N PHE A 232 12.62 -11.56 3.68
CA PHE A 232 12.38 -12.91 4.16
C PHE A 232 13.33 -13.90 3.52
N ARG A 233 13.76 -14.90 4.28
CA ARG A 233 14.63 -15.98 3.81
C ARG A 233 14.13 -17.31 4.34
N LEU A 234 13.89 -18.27 3.46
CA LEU A 234 13.69 -19.65 3.88
C LEU A 234 15.06 -20.25 4.20
N VAL A 235 15.36 -20.43 5.49
CA VAL A 235 16.69 -20.91 5.95
C VAL A 235 16.70 -22.41 6.23
N MET A 236 15.53 -23.04 6.36
CA MET A 236 15.37 -24.48 6.54
C MET A 236 14.03 -24.94 5.99
N ALA A 237 14.02 -26.10 5.34
CA ALA A 237 12.82 -26.81 4.92
C ALA A 237 13.10 -28.32 4.91
N GLU A 238 12.71 -29.01 5.98
CA GLU A 238 13.02 -30.43 6.17
C GLU A 238 11.75 -31.27 6.42
N PRO A 239 11.64 -32.46 5.81
CA PRO A 239 10.60 -33.41 6.18
C PRO A 239 10.93 -34.02 7.55
N MET A 240 9.94 -34.12 8.43
CA MET A 240 10.12 -34.55 9.82
C MET A 240 9.69 -36.01 10.08
N ASN A 241 9.09 -36.69 9.10
CA ASN A 241 8.55 -38.05 9.23
C ASN A 241 9.49 -39.18 8.75
N LEU A 242 10.80 -38.97 8.65
CA LEU A 242 11.73 -40.05 8.29
C LEU A 242 12.14 -40.87 9.52
N LEU A 243 11.25 -41.75 9.99
CA LEU A 243 11.68 -43.00 10.61
C LEU A 243 12.16 -43.92 9.47
N TYR A 244 13.48 -43.95 9.27
CA TYR A 244 14.30 -45.00 8.65
C TYR A 244 13.71 -45.84 7.47
N GLU A 245 14.49 -45.83 6.37
CA GLU A 245 14.56 -46.83 5.27
C GLU A 245 13.49 -46.83 4.16
N HIS A 246 13.75 -46.13 3.05
CA HIS A 246 14.23 -46.80 1.83
C HIS A 246 14.79 -45.80 0.79
N ARG A 247 15.91 -46.21 0.17
CA ARG A 247 16.69 -45.54 -0.87
C ARG A 247 15.87 -45.02 -2.07
N THR A 248 16.19 -43.81 -2.53
CA THR A 248 16.71 -43.62 -3.90
C THR A 248 17.89 -42.64 -3.88
N ASN A 249 18.87 -42.90 -4.73
CA ASN A 249 20.12 -42.14 -4.89
C ASN A 249 19.88 -40.72 -5.46
N SER A 250 19.35 -39.81 -4.67
CA SER A 250 19.43 -38.39 -4.95
C SER A 250 19.47 -37.61 -3.64
N ASN A 251 20.68 -37.38 -3.13
CA ASN A 251 20.99 -36.42 -2.07
C ASN A 251 20.75 -34.95 -2.52
N VAL A 252 19.71 -34.70 -3.33
CA VAL A 252 19.31 -33.36 -3.71
C VAL A 252 18.16 -32.99 -2.78
N PRO A 253 18.35 -32.04 -1.84
CA PRO A 253 17.22 -31.50 -1.10
C PRO A 253 16.21 -30.94 -2.11
N ILE A 254 15.00 -31.48 -2.11
CA ILE A 254 13.94 -30.99 -2.99
C ILE A 254 13.50 -29.64 -2.40
N ASN A 255 13.76 -28.56 -3.12
CA ASN A 255 13.26 -27.23 -2.78
C ASN A 255 11.74 -27.19 -3.02
N LEU A 256 10.95 -27.72 -2.08
CA LEU A 256 9.50 -27.82 -2.18
C LEU A 256 8.80 -26.48 -1.97
N PHE A 257 9.40 -25.64 -1.13
CA PHE A 257 8.85 -24.38 -0.68
C PHE A 257 9.80 -23.23 -0.98
N GLY A 258 9.25 -22.06 -1.22
CA GLY A 258 9.99 -20.82 -1.40
C GLY A 258 9.32 -19.69 -0.62
N VAL A 259 10.09 -18.65 -0.29
CA VAL A 259 9.55 -17.41 0.25
C VAL A 259 9.98 -16.26 -0.66
N ILE A 260 9.02 -15.46 -1.10
CA ILE A 260 9.30 -14.27 -1.90
C ILE A 260 9.92 -13.21 -0.98
N VAL A 261 11.17 -12.82 -1.29
CA VAL A 261 12.04 -12.02 -0.42
C VAL A 261 11.38 -10.74 0.09
N ASP A 262 10.73 -9.96 -0.77
CA ASP A 262 10.23 -8.62 -0.40
C ASP A 262 8.80 -8.63 0.17
N THR A 263 8.04 -9.70 -0.05
CA THR A 263 6.62 -9.76 0.32
C THR A 263 6.33 -10.76 1.43
N GLY A 264 7.25 -11.69 1.69
CA GLY A 264 7.06 -12.77 2.66
C GLY A 264 6.00 -13.78 2.25
N LEU A 265 5.64 -13.87 0.96
CA LEU A 265 4.72 -14.90 0.49
C LEU A 265 5.42 -16.26 0.50
N LEU A 266 4.94 -17.17 1.34
CA LEU A 266 5.33 -18.58 1.30
C LEU A 266 4.60 -19.26 0.15
N VAL A 267 5.34 -19.91 -0.74
CA VAL A 267 4.81 -20.55 -1.94
C VAL A 267 5.31 -21.98 -2.10
N THR A 268 4.55 -22.80 -2.82
CA THR A 268 5.04 -24.06 -3.37
C THR A 268 5.95 -23.80 -4.58
N LEU A 269 7.02 -24.56 -4.74
CA LEU A 269 7.91 -24.49 -5.91
C LEU A 269 7.69 -25.65 -6.88
N VAL A 270 7.09 -26.74 -6.39
CA VAL A 270 6.70 -27.92 -7.16
C VAL A 270 5.24 -28.26 -6.87
N GLN A 271 4.67 -29.18 -7.65
CA GLN A 271 3.42 -29.81 -7.27
C GLN A 271 3.68 -30.69 -6.04
N LEU A 272 2.94 -30.45 -4.95
CA LEU A 272 3.11 -31.25 -3.74
C LEU A 272 2.48 -32.62 -3.90
N ASP A 273 3.20 -33.66 -3.51
CA ASP A 273 2.75 -35.03 -3.52
C ASP A 273 3.15 -35.67 -2.18
N ARG A 274 2.19 -36.24 -1.47
CA ARG A 274 2.38 -36.68 -0.09
C ARG A 274 3.23 -37.94 -0.03
N GLU A 275 3.02 -38.84 -0.97
CA GLU A 275 3.68 -40.15 -1.07
C GLU A 275 5.18 -40.00 -1.35
N THR A 276 5.58 -38.95 -2.08
CA THR A 276 6.99 -38.68 -2.40
C THR A 276 7.66 -37.65 -1.49
N HIS A 277 6.92 -36.65 -0.99
CA HIS A 277 7.48 -35.57 -0.17
C HIS A 277 7.30 -35.78 1.35
N GLY A 278 6.47 -36.74 1.76
CA GLY A 278 6.19 -37.06 3.15
C GLY A 278 5.03 -36.23 3.74
N ASP A 279 4.52 -36.67 4.90
CA ASP A 279 3.31 -36.07 5.48
C ASP A 279 3.54 -34.69 6.12
N PHE A 280 4.78 -34.40 6.52
CA PHE A 280 5.05 -33.34 7.48
C PHE A 280 6.39 -32.66 7.22
N HIS A 281 6.36 -31.34 7.13
CA HIS A 281 7.52 -30.49 6.87
C HIS A 281 7.67 -29.43 7.95
N ARG A 282 8.91 -29.24 8.42
CA ARG A 282 9.30 -28.13 9.27
C ARG A 282 10.08 -27.12 8.45
N LEU A 283 9.55 -25.90 8.40
CA LEU A 283 10.20 -24.77 7.77
C LEU A 283 10.69 -23.80 8.84
N VAL A 284 11.84 -23.18 8.60
CA VAL A 284 12.30 -22.03 9.38
C VAL A 284 12.46 -20.87 8.42
N VAL A 285 11.66 -19.84 8.64
CA VAL A 285 11.73 -18.60 7.86
C VAL A 285 12.34 -17.52 8.73
N GLU A 286 13.37 -16.89 8.22
CA GLU A 286 14.03 -15.75 8.84
C GLU A 286 13.50 -14.45 8.24
N VAL A 287 13.21 -13.47 9.09
CA VAL A 287 13.00 -12.08 8.69
C VAL A 287 14.23 -11.28 9.09
N VAL A 288 14.80 -10.54 8.14
CA VAL A 288 15.95 -9.66 8.35
C VAL A 288 15.58 -8.23 8.01
N GLY A 289 16.18 -7.26 8.69
CA GLY A 289 16.10 -5.88 8.26
C GLY A 289 16.92 -5.70 6.98
N THR A 290 16.43 -4.99 5.99
CA THR A 290 17.25 -4.61 4.84
C THR A 290 17.97 -3.32 5.19
N GLY A 291 19.32 -3.36 5.22
CA GLY A 291 20.27 -2.25 5.50
C GLY A 291 20.41 -1.78 6.96
N GLY A 292 21.33 -0.83 7.19
CA GLY A 292 21.65 -0.21 8.50
C GLY A 292 21.86 -1.18 9.67
N ILE A 293 21.52 -0.78 10.90
CA ILE A 293 21.72 -1.65 12.09
C ILE A 293 20.73 -2.81 12.09
N ARG A 294 19.48 -2.65 11.59
CA ARG A 294 18.54 -3.78 11.49
C ARG A 294 19.01 -4.91 10.58
N SER A 295 19.93 -4.68 9.64
CA SER A 295 20.55 -5.77 8.87
C SER A 295 21.41 -6.72 9.70
N MET A 296 21.77 -6.30 10.92
CA MET A 296 22.48 -7.14 11.90
C MET A 296 21.50 -7.97 12.75
N PHE A 297 20.19 -7.68 12.68
CA PHE A 297 19.17 -8.35 13.46
C PHE A 297 18.26 -9.19 12.57
N TYR A 298 17.89 -10.35 13.10
CA TYR A 298 16.96 -11.25 12.48
C TYR A 298 16.07 -11.90 13.52
N ASP A 299 14.92 -12.37 13.07
CA ASP A 299 14.02 -13.21 13.87
C ASP A 299 13.50 -14.38 13.03
N ARG A 300 13.01 -15.43 13.67
CA ARG A 300 12.67 -16.69 13.01
C ARG A 300 11.28 -17.18 13.37
N LEU A 301 10.54 -17.59 12.35
CA LEU A 301 9.27 -18.28 12.49
C LEU A 301 9.45 -19.75 12.14
N ILE A 302 9.04 -20.62 13.05
CA ILE A 302 8.93 -22.05 12.78
C ILE A 302 7.55 -22.31 12.19
N ILE A 303 7.52 -22.96 11.04
CA ILE A 303 6.29 -23.34 10.35
C ILE A 303 6.23 -24.86 10.27
N GLN A 304 5.08 -25.42 10.61
CA GLN A 304 4.78 -26.83 10.56
C GLN A 304 3.69 -27.07 9.53
N ALA A 305 4.07 -27.61 8.36
CA ALA A 305 3.19 -27.83 7.23
C ALA A 305 2.82 -29.32 7.12
N TYR A 306 1.52 -29.62 7.12
CA TYR A 306 0.99 -30.99 7.09
C TYR A 306 0.20 -31.22 5.82
N HIS A 307 0.44 -32.36 5.17
CA HIS A 307 -0.46 -32.83 4.12
C HIS A 307 -1.78 -33.32 4.72
N ASN A 308 -2.90 -32.79 4.23
CA ASN A 308 -4.22 -33.28 4.60
C ASN A 308 -4.58 -34.56 3.82
N TYR A 309 -5.33 -35.46 4.45
CA TYR A 309 -5.82 -36.69 3.85
C TYR A 309 -6.95 -36.36 2.86
N HIS A 310 -6.80 -36.66 1.58
CA HIS A 310 -7.97 -36.85 0.72
C HIS A 310 -8.02 -38.31 0.27
N ASN A 311 -8.91 -39.09 0.89
CA ASN A 311 -9.19 -40.44 0.44
C ASN A 311 -9.99 -40.33 -0.87
N PRO A 312 -9.46 -40.65 -2.06
CA PRO A 312 -10.21 -40.54 -3.31
C PRO A 312 -11.00 -41.83 -3.60
N CYS A 313 -11.55 -42.47 -2.56
CA CYS A 313 -12.28 -43.73 -2.66
C CYS A 313 -13.47 -43.77 -1.70
N HIS A 314 -14.55 -43.11 -2.06
CA HIS A 314 -15.91 -43.59 -1.76
C HIS A 314 -16.86 -43.11 -2.87
N ASN A 315 -16.73 -43.72 -4.05
CA ASN A 315 -17.87 -43.89 -4.95
C ASN A 315 -18.44 -45.28 -4.66
N SER A 316 -19.50 -45.29 -3.85
CA SER A 316 -20.49 -46.36 -3.79
C SER A 316 -21.23 -46.48 -5.11
#